data_AF-A0AA43ZLH5-F1
#
_entry.id   AF-A0AA43ZLH5-F1
#
_cell.length_a   1.000
_cell.length_b   1.000
_cell.length_c   1.000
_cell.angle_alpha   90.00
_cell.angle_beta   90.00
_cell.angle_gamma   90.00
#
_symmetry.space_group_name_H-M   'P 1'
#
loop_
_entity.id
_entity.type
_entity.pdbx_description
1 polymer ?
#
loop_
_entity_poly.entity_id
_entity_poly.type
_entity_poly.pdbx_seq_one_letter_code
_entity_poly.pdbx_strand_id
1 'polypeptide(L)'
;MLKAKTDPRIAAKPLKIVLSPHFRRDLYFKGKPHLEEPFLDIFLAIQNGTPLPKWAYRRDIDTTDDALLRREGIMHLHLGSQGSNELLFLLQFEAHVTLLEISDHRHFQTDPPGTLLVRLHEAKVAAYHAHLAEEEAAATGRLELEAAKKRHVLMKAVKAGIKPQKP
;
A
#
# COMPACT_ATOMS: atom_id res chain seq x y z
N MET A 1 9.23 12.70 2.55
CA MET A 1 9.52 11.36 1.99
C MET A 1 8.26 10.52 2.13
N LEU A 2 7.96 9.69 1.13
CA LEU A 2 6.68 8.97 0.96
C LEU A 2 6.93 7.46 1.07
N LYS A 3 6.61 6.84 2.23
CA LYS A 3 6.72 5.38 2.41
C LYS A 3 5.64 4.55 1.76
N ALA A 4 6.00 3.54 0.98
CA ALA A 4 5.04 2.54 0.51
C ALA A 4 4.65 1.59 1.66
N LYS A 5 3.39 1.15 1.71
CA LYS A 5 2.90 0.21 2.73
C LYS A 5 2.36 -1.06 2.10
N THR A 6 2.76 -2.20 2.65
CA THR A 6 2.16 -3.53 2.41
C THR A 6 1.06 -3.87 3.43
N ASP A 7 0.64 -2.86 4.22
CA ASP A 7 -0.41 -2.97 5.21
C ASP A 7 -1.76 -3.26 4.50
N PRO A 8 -2.47 -4.33 4.87
CA PRO A 8 -3.77 -4.63 4.28
C PRO A 8 -4.84 -3.61 4.67
N ARG A 9 -4.56 -2.72 5.63
CA ARG A 9 -5.45 -1.66 6.09
C ARG A 9 -4.98 -0.28 5.63
N ILE A 10 -5.96 0.60 5.41
CA ILE A 10 -5.65 2.01 5.17
C ILE A 10 -5.06 2.62 6.45
N ALA A 11 -4.02 3.43 6.29
CA ALA A 11 -3.38 4.11 7.42
C ALA A 11 -4.40 5.00 8.15
N ALA A 12 -4.42 4.91 9.48
CA ALA A 12 -5.29 5.72 10.35
C ALA A 12 -4.81 7.17 10.48
N LYS A 13 -4.72 7.88 9.35
CA LYS A 13 -4.39 9.29 9.25
C LYS A 13 -4.91 9.87 7.93
N PRO A 14 -5.11 11.20 7.84
CA PRO A 14 -5.52 11.85 6.59
C PRO A 14 -4.53 11.53 5.46
N LEU A 15 -5.05 11.07 4.32
CA LEU A 15 -4.27 10.81 3.11
C LEU A 15 -4.82 11.62 1.94
N LYS A 16 -3.93 12.14 1.11
CA LYS A 16 -4.33 12.70 -0.19
C LYS A 16 -4.83 11.57 -1.09
N ILE A 17 -5.82 11.86 -1.93
CA ILE A 17 -6.32 10.91 -2.91
C ILE A 17 -5.85 11.36 -4.29
N VAL A 18 -5.15 10.48 -4.99
CA VAL A 18 -4.69 10.67 -6.37
C VAL A 18 -5.47 9.71 -7.25
N LEU A 19 -6.02 10.20 -8.36
CA LEU A 19 -6.69 9.35 -9.33
C LEU A 19 -5.70 8.90 -10.40
N SER A 20 -5.70 7.61 -10.73
CA SER A 20 -5.02 7.10 -11.91
C SER A 20 -5.63 7.72 -13.17
N PRO A 21 -4.86 8.02 -14.23
CA PRO A 21 -5.41 8.49 -15.50
C PRO A 21 -6.47 7.55 -16.11
N HIS A 22 -6.40 6.26 -15.76
CA HIS A 22 -7.33 5.23 -16.21
C HIS A 22 -8.50 5.02 -15.23
N PHE A 23 -8.62 5.83 -14.17
CA PHE A 23 -9.74 5.75 -13.23
C PHE A 23 -11.01 6.35 -13.86
N ARG A 24 -11.96 5.49 -14.25
CA ARG A 24 -13.18 5.89 -14.97
C ARG A 24 -14.43 5.84 -14.09
N ARG A 25 -14.47 6.66 -13.04
CA ARG A 25 -15.57 6.72 -12.06
C ARG A 25 -16.97 6.82 -12.67
N ASP A 26 -17.17 7.80 -13.54
CA ASP A 26 -18.52 8.13 -14.03
C ASP A 26 -19.08 7.05 -14.97
N LEU A 27 -18.20 6.29 -15.63
CA LEU A 27 -18.62 5.13 -16.43
C LEU A 27 -19.08 3.98 -15.55
N TYR A 28 -18.44 3.79 -14.40
CA TYR A 28 -18.72 2.69 -13.51
C TYR A 28 -20.09 2.83 -12.83
N PHE A 29 -20.42 4.01 -12.31
CA PHE A 29 -21.68 4.23 -11.58
C PHE A 29 -22.92 4.35 -12.46
N LYS A 30 -22.77 4.60 -13.77
CA LYS A 30 -23.90 4.72 -14.71
C LYS A 30 -24.87 3.51 -14.65
N GLY A 31 -24.37 2.31 -14.35
CA GLY A 31 -25.19 1.11 -14.14
C GLY A 31 -25.43 0.73 -12.68
N LYS A 32 -24.81 1.42 -11.72
CA LYS A 32 -24.76 1.08 -10.29
C LYS A 32 -24.75 2.33 -9.39
N PRO A 33 -25.75 3.24 -9.50
CA PRO A 33 -25.74 4.50 -8.76
C PRO A 33 -25.77 4.30 -7.23
N HIS A 34 -26.34 3.19 -6.76
CA HIS A 34 -26.36 2.82 -5.34
C HIS A 34 -24.97 2.60 -4.72
N LEU A 35 -23.91 2.50 -5.54
CA LEU A 35 -22.52 2.35 -5.06
C LEU A 35 -21.79 3.69 -4.90
N GLU A 36 -22.42 4.81 -5.31
CA GLU A 36 -21.81 6.14 -5.17
C GLU A 36 -21.63 6.52 -3.70
N GLU A 37 -22.64 6.29 -2.87
CA GLU A 37 -22.59 6.58 -1.43
C GLU A 37 -21.55 5.71 -0.70
N PRO A 38 -21.51 4.38 -0.87
CA PRO A 38 -20.41 3.55 -0.33
C PRO A 38 -19.02 3.98 -0.81
N PHE A 39 -18.88 4.42 -2.07
CA PHE A 39 -17.62 4.96 -2.55
C PHE A 39 -17.25 6.27 -1.84
N LEU A 40 -18.21 7.17 -1.65
CA LEU A 40 -18.01 8.43 -0.93
C LEU A 40 -17.65 8.18 0.55
N ASP A 41 -18.24 7.20 1.21
CA ASP A 41 -17.88 6.82 2.57
C ASP A 41 -16.40 6.45 2.68
N ILE A 42 -15.91 5.61 1.77
CA ILE A 42 -14.48 5.23 1.71
C ILE A 42 -13.63 6.45 1.38
N PHE A 43 -14.02 7.24 0.38
CA PHE A 43 -13.27 8.42 -0.06
C PHE A 43 -13.09 9.42 1.09
N LEU A 44 -14.18 9.77 1.78
CA LEU A 44 -14.17 10.70 2.89
C LEU A 44 -13.40 10.13 4.09
N ALA A 45 -13.52 8.83 4.37
CA ALA A 45 -12.78 8.19 5.45
C ALA A 45 -11.26 8.27 5.23
N ILE A 46 -10.79 7.96 4.02
CA ILE A 46 -9.38 8.08 3.64
C ILE A 46 -8.90 9.54 3.76
N GLN A 47 -9.69 10.48 3.23
CA GLN A 47 -9.31 11.90 3.23
C GLN A 47 -9.21 12.47 4.65
N ASN A 48 -10.11 12.05 5.55
CA ASN A 48 -10.17 12.52 6.93
C ASN A 48 -9.31 11.70 7.88
N GLY A 49 -8.78 10.56 7.45
CA GLY A 49 -8.04 9.63 8.30
C GLY A 49 -8.91 8.90 9.33
N THR A 50 -10.22 8.84 9.10
CA THR A 50 -11.12 8.09 9.96
C THR A 50 -11.12 6.61 9.59
N PRO A 51 -11.44 5.70 10.52
CA PRO A 51 -11.56 4.28 10.20
C PRO A 51 -12.56 4.06 9.07
N LEU A 52 -12.17 3.27 8.07
CA LEU A 52 -13.10 2.81 7.04
C LEU A 52 -14.16 1.89 7.66
N PRO A 53 -15.38 1.86 7.10
CA PRO A 53 -16.38 0.90 7.50
C PRO A 53 -15.85 -0.54 7.42
N LYS A 54 -16.20 -1.38 8.39
CA LYS A 54 -15.74 -2.78 8.43
C LYS A 54 -16.07 -3.54 7.13
N TRP A 55 -17.17 -3.19 6.48
CA TRP A 55 -17.59 -3.83 5.24
C TRP A 55 -16.68 -3.55 4.04
N ALA A 56 -15.85 -2.50 4.09
CA ALA A 56 -14.95 -2.17 2.99
C ALA A 56 -13.75 -3.14 2.90
N TYR A 57 -13.42 -3.84 3.99
CA TYR A 57 -12.30 -4.76 4.03
C TYR A 57 -12.74 -6.22 3.78
N ARG A 58 -11.82 -7.05 3.27
CA ARG A 58 -12.06 -8.51 3.20
C ARG A 58 -12.37 -9.05 4.59
N ARG A 59 -13.16 -10.13 4.66
CA ARG A 59 -13.53 -10.76 5.94
C ARG A 59 -12.32 -11.23 6.74
N ASP A 60 -11.39 -11.90 6.08
CA ASP A 60 -10.25 -12.58 6.69
C ASP A 60 -8.95 -11.76 6.55
N ILE A 61 -9.08 -10.42 6.61
CA ILE A 61 -7.99 -9.47 6.35
C ILE A 61 -6.77 -9.67 7.26
N ASP A 62 -7.00 -10.14 8.48
CA ASP A 62 -5.96 -10.33 9.50
C ASP A 62 -5.39 -11.76 9.49
N THR A 63 -5.99 -12.69 8.72
CA THR A 63 -5.67 -14.13 8.75
C THR A 63 -5.32 -14.72 7.40
N THR A 64 -5.48 -13.98 6.31
CA THR A 64 -5.18 -14.45 4.94
C THR A 64 -4.29 -13.46 4.20
N ASP A 65 -3.40 -14.00 3.38
CA ASP A 65 -2.52 -13.20 2.52
C ASP A 65 -3.29 -12.69 1.30
N ASP A 66 -3.00 -11.46 0.89
CA ASP A 66 -3.47 -10.90 -0.37
C ASP A 66 -2.31 -10.93 -1.36
N ALA A 67 -2.35 -11.89 -2.29
CA ALA A 67 -1.30 -12.09 -3.27
C ALA A 67 -1.07 -10.84 -4.14
N LEU A 68 -2.11 -10.06 -4.43
CA LEU A 68 -2.00 -8.88 -5.28
C LEU A 68 -1.36 -7.71 -4.51
N LEU A 69 -1.75 -7.53 -3.25
CA LEU A 69 -1.12 -6.57 -2.35
C LEU A 69 0.35 -6.92 -2.12
N ARG A 70 0.65 -8.19 -1.84
CA ARG A 70 2.02 -8.66 -1.57
C ARG A 70 2.93 -8.52 -2.77
N ARG A 71 2.45 -8.83 -3.98
CA ARG A 71 3.26 -8.82 -5.20
C ARG A 71 3.38 -7.44 -5.82
N GLU A 72 2.27 -6.72 -5.93
CA GLU A 72 2.16 -5.52 -6.74
C GLU A 72 1.85 -4.26 -5.90
N GLY A 73 1.66 -4.40 -4.58
CA GLY A 73 1.26 -3.31 -3.70
C GLY A 73 -0.20 -2.90 -3.82
N ILE A 74 -0.98 -3.59 -4.68
CA ILE A 74 -2.35 -3.21 -5.00
C ILE A 74 -3.31 -3.81 -3.97
N MET A 75 -3.94 -2.94 -3.20
CA MET A 75 -5.01 -3.25 -2.28
C MET A 75 -6.36 -3.22 -3.00
N HIS A 76 -7.33 -3.97 -2.51
CA HIS A 76 -8.73 -3.84 -2.90
C HIS A 76 -9.64 -3.62 -1.68
N LEU A 77 -10.63 -2.75 -1.86
CA LEU A 77 -11.70 -2.49 -0.90
C LEU A 77 -13.04 -2.85 -1.55
N HIS A 78 -13.92 -3.52 -0.82
CA HIS A 78 -15.27 -3.79 -1.30
C HIS A 78 -16.13 -2.52 -1.28
N LEU A 79 -17.05 -2.41 -2.24
CA LEU A 79 -18.05 -1.35 -2.31
C LEU A 79 -19.44 -1.87 -1.94
N GLY A 80 -20.10 -1.17 -1.02
CA GLY A 80 -21.49 -1.42 -0.60
C GLY A 80 -21.63 -2.51 0.47
N SER A 81 -20.91 -3.63 0.36
CA SER A 81 -20.89 -4.65 1.41
C SER A 81 -19.64 -5.53 1.32
N GLN A 82 -19.30 -6.21 2.42
CA GLN A 82 -18.14 -7.12 2.48
C GLN A 82 -18.25 -8.33 1.54
N GLY A 83 -19.46 -8.69 1.10
CA GLY A 83 -19.70 -9.77 0.13
C GLY A 83 -19.86 -9.28 -1.30
N SER A 84 -19.69 -7.98 -1.54
CA SER A 84 -19.85 -7.38 -2.86
C SER A 84 -18.73 -7.82 -3.78
N ASN A 85 -19.07 -8.15 -5.03
CA ASN A 85 -18.09 -8.38 -6.08
C ASN A 85 -17.48 -7.09 -6.63
N GLU A 86 -17.95 -5.93 -6.15
CA GLU A 86 -17.54 -4.61 -6.62
C GLU A 86 -16.40 -4.09 -5.75
N LEU A 87 -15.28 -3.79 -6.39
CA LEU A 87 -14.02 -3.51 -5.71
C LEU A 87 -13.41 -2.20 -6.19
N LEU A 88 -12.90 -1.42 -5.24
CA LEU A 88 -12.02 -0.30 -5.47
C LEU A 88 -10.57 -0.77 -5.31
N PHE A 89 -9.80 -0.74 -6.40
CA PHE A 89 -8.38 -1.05 -6.40
C PHE A 89 -7.54 0.21 -6.15
N LEU A 90 -6.52 0.11 -5.31
CA LEU A 90 -5.67 1.25 -4.95
C LEU A 90 -4.25 0.84 -4.56
N LEU A 91 -3.32 1.80 -4.64
CA LEU A 91 -1.98 1.74 -4.06
C LEU A 91 -1.91 2.66 -2.84
N GLN A 92 -1.28 2.22 -1.75
CA GLN A 92 -1.12 3.02 -0.54
C GLN A 92 0.34 3.48 -0.33
N PHE A 93 0.52 4.78 -0.23
CA PHE A 93 1.77 5.45 0.14
C PHE A 93 1.59 6.20 1.48
N GLU A 94 2.68 6.72 2.03
CA GLU A 94 2.68 7.30 3.38
C GLU A 94 1.87 8.58 3.45
N ALA A 95 1.82 9.38 2.39
CA ALA A 95 1.04 10.63 2.40
C ALA A 95 -0.16 10.63 1.44
N HIS A 96 -0.33 9.58 0.64
CA HIS A 96 -1.44 9.50 -0.29
C HIS A 96 -1.84 8.07 -0.63
N VAL A 97 -3.05 7.91 -1.15
CA VAL A 97 -3.47 6.72 -1.88
C VAL A 97 -3.63 7.08 -3.35
N THR A 98 -3.32 6.13 -4.24
CA THR A 98 -3.66 6.24 -5.66
C THR A 98 -4.80 5.28 -5.96
N LEU A 99 -5.97 5.80 -6.35
CA LEU A 99 -7.09 4.99 -6.82
C LEU A 99 -6.84 4.58 -8.26
N LEU A 100 -6.88 3.27 -8.51
CA LEU A 100 -6.54 2.68 -9.80
C LEU A 100 -7.79 2.50 -10.66
N GLU A 101 -8.73 1.72 -10.16
CA GLU A 101 -9.91 1.28 -10.90
C GLU A 101 -11.03 0.88 -9.93
N ILE A 102 -12.28 0.99 -10.38
CA ILE A 102 -13.41 0.28 -9.78
C ILE A 102 -13.83 -0.80 -10.76
N SER A 103 -13.77 -2.07 -10.33
CA SER A 103 -14.13 -3.21 -11.17
C SER A 103 -14.53 -4.39 -10.28
N ASP A 104 -14.67 -5.57 -10.87
CA ASP A 104 -15.00 -6.79 -10.16
C ASP A 104 -13.81 -7.74 -9.99
N HIS A 105 -14.07 -8.90 -9.37
CA HIS A 105 -13.05 -9.91 -9.14
C HIS A 105 -12.44 -10.54 -10.42
N ARG A 106 -12.97 -10.28 -11.63
CA ARG A 106 -12.41 -10.86 -12.86
C ARG A 106 -10.97 -10.45 -13.12
N HIS A 107 -10.52 -9.30 -12.59
CA HIS A 107 -9.12 -8.90 -12.68
C HIS A 107 -8.18 -9.83 -11.87
N PHE A 108 -8.70 -10.57 -10.88
CA PHE A 108 -7.97 -11.63 -10.15
C PHE A 108 -7.92 -12.96 -10.91
N GLN A 109 -8.80 -13.17 -11.90
CA GLN A 109 -8.88 -14.43 -12.66
C GLN A 109 -7.84 -14.52 -13.79
N THR A 110 -6.92 -13.56 -13.88
CA THR A 110 -5.79 -13.61 -14.81
C THR A 110 -4.68 -14.51 -14.26
N ASP A 111 -3.84 -15.09 -15.14
CA ASP A 111 -2.66 -15.85 -14.74
C ASP A 111 -1.39 -15.17 -15.30
N PRO A 112 -0.53 -14.55 -14.47
CA PRO A 112 -0.66 -14.39 -13.02
C PRO A 112 -1.79 -13.42 -12.60
N PRO A 113 -2.33 -13.54 -11.36
CA PRO A 113 -3.39 -12.66 -10.87
C PRO A 113 -3.03 -11.18 -10.98
N GLY A 114 -3.98 -10.35 -11.43
CA GLY A 114 -3.81 -8.91 -11.55
C GLY A 114 -3.08 -8.42 -12.81
N THR A 115 -2.68 -9.29 -13.74
CA THR A 115 -1.90 -8.91 -14.93
C THR A 115 -2.52 -7.76 -15.73
N LEU A 116 -3.83 -7.80 -15.94
CA LEU A 116 -4.54 -6.74 -16.67
C LEU A 116 -4.50 -5.41 -15.90
N LEU A 117 -4.70 -5.46 -14.58
CA LEU A 117 -4.70 -4.29 -13.72
C LEU A 117 -3.31 -3.64 -13.67
N VAL A 118 -2.26 -4.46 -13.54
CA VAL A 118 -0.87 -4.00 -13.60
C VAL A 118 -0.57 -3.37 -14.96
N ARG A 119 -0.96 -4.02 -16.06
CA ARG A 119 -0.73 -3.48 -17.41
C ARG A 119 -1.42 -2.13 -17.64
N LEU A 120 -2.66 -1.97 -17.16
CA LEU A 120 -3.41 -0.71 -17.28
C LEU A 120 -2.85 0.41 -16.39
N HIS A 121 -2.15 0.06 -15.32
CA HIS A 121 -1.63 1.01 -14.33
C HIS A 121 -0.11 0.92 -14.14
N GLU A 122 0.60 0.45 -15.16
CA GLU A 122 2.02 0.09 -15.09
C GLU A 122 2.86 1.23 -14.52
N ALA A 123 2.64 2.46 -14.99
CA ALA A 123 3.36 3.64 -14.51
C ALA A 123 3.17 3.89 -13.00
N LYS A 124 1.98 3.61 -12.45
CA LYS A 124 1.68 3.78 -11.02
C LYS A 124 2.26 2.65 -10.18
N VAL A 125 2.18 1.42 -10.68
CA VAL A 125 2.77 0.23 -10.04
C VAL A 125 4.31 0.34 -10.04
N ALA A 126 4.91 0.73 -11.16
CA ALA A 126 6.35 0.99 -11.26
C ALA A 126 6.81 2.10 -10.31
N ALA A 127 6.06 3.20 -10.21
CA ALA A 127 6.35 4.26 -9.24
C ALA A 127 6.27 3.75 -7.78
N TYR A 128 5.30 2.89 -7.48
CA TYR A 128 5.20 2.25 -6.16
C TYR A 128 6.44 1.39 -5.84
N HIS A 129 6.85 0.52 -6.77
CA HIS A 129 8.03 -0.32 -6.60
C HIS A 129 9.34 0.48 -6.52
N ALA A 130 9.47 1.55 -7.32
CA ALA A 130 10.62 2.45 -7.24
C ALA A 130 10.73 3.09 -5.85
N HIS A 131 9.60 3.53 -5.29
CA HIS A 131 9.57 4.07 -3.93
C HIS A 131 9.95 3.02 -2.88
N LEU A 132 9.45 1.77 -2.98
CA LEU A 132 9.88 0.70 -2.07
C LEU A 132 11.40 0.47 -2.12
N ALA A 133 11.98 0.40 -3.32
CA ALA A 133 13.41 0.16 -3.50
C ALA A 133 14.28 1.31 -2.93
N GLU A 134 13.88 2.57 -3.14
CA GLU A 134 14.56 3.73 -2.55
C GLU A 134 14.59 3.65 -1.02
N GLU A 135 13.53 3.15 -0.42
CA GLU A 135 13.41 3.04 1.04
C GLU A 135 14.22 1.89 1.62
N GLU A 136 14.20 0.72 0.99
CA GLU A 136 15.05 -0.40 1.35
C GLU A 136 16.53 -0.02 1.26
N ALA A 137 16.93 0.69 0.21
CA ALA A 137 18.28 1.21 0.06
C ALA A 137 18.63 2.21 1.18
N ALA A 138 17.74 3.16 1.49
CA ALA A 138 17.95 4.14 2.55
C ALA A 138 17.97 3.53 3.97
N ALA A 139 17.22 2.45 4.20
CA ALA A 139 17.25 1.70 5.46
C ALA A 139 18.57 0.93 5.60
N THR A 140 19.01 0.25 4.55
CA THR A 140 20.28 -0.49 4.51
C THR A 140 21.46 0.44 4.76
N GLY A 141 21.54 1.57 4.07
CA GLY A 141 22.61 2.55 4.28
C GLY A 141 22.65 3.14 5.70
N ARG A 142 21.49 3.30 6.34
CA ARG A 142 21.42 3.73 7.76
C ARG A 142 21.99 2.66 8.70
N LEU A 143 21.62 1.40 8.51
CA LEU A 143 22.14 0.28 9.31
C LEU A 143 23.65 0.13 9.15
N GLU A 144 24.17 0.27 7.93
CA GLU A 144 25.60 0.23 7.65
C GLU A 144 26.36 1.38 8.33
N LEU A 145 25.82 2.60 8.27
CA LEU A 145 26.40 3.76 8.94
C LEU A 145 26.43 3.58 10.46
N GLU A 146 25.36 3.06 11.06
CA GLU A 146 25.31 2.75 12.49
C GLU A 146 26.31 1.65 12.87
N ALA A 147 26.41 0.59 12.07
CA ALA A 147 27.38 -0.48 12.27
C ALA A 147 28.82 0.03 12.13
N ALA A 148 29.09 0.94 11.20
CA ALA A 148 30.39 1.58 11.02
C ALA A 148 30.74 2.48 12.22
N LYS A 149 29.79 3.28 12.72
CA LYS A 149 29.97 4.10 13.93
C LYS A 149 30.27 3.23 15.15
N LYS A 150 29.53 2.14 15.36
CA LYS A 150 29.78 1.17 16.45
C LYS A 150 31.17 0.54 16.33
N ARG A 151 31.58 0.10 15.12
CA ARG A 151 32.92 -0.43 14.85
C ARG A 151 34.02 0.59 15.13
N HIS A 152 33.83 1.85 14.74
CA HIS A 152 34.80 2.91 14.99
C HIS A 152 34.97 3.19 16.49
N VAL A 153 33.88 3.24 17.25
CA VAL A 153 33.92 3.39 18.71
C VAL A 153 34.64 2.20 19.36
N LEU A 154 34.33 0.97 18.94
CA LEU A 154 35.00 -0.24 19.42
C LEU A 154 36.50 -0.22 19.15
N MET A 155 36.91 0.13 17.92
CA MET A 155 38.34 0.24 17.57
C MET A 155 39.06 1.32 18.39
N LYS A 156 38.41 2.46 18.64
CA LYS A 156 38.95 3.52 19.49
C LYS A 156 39.12 3.04 20.94
N ALA A 157 38.15 2.30 21.48
CA ALA A 157 38.23 1.72 22.82
C ALA A 157 39.36 0.68 22.94
N VAL A 158 39.49 -0.22 21.96
CA VAL A 158 40.59 -1.20 21.89
C VAL A 158 41.95 -0.51 21.83
N LYS A 159 42.09 0.53 20.99
CA LYS A 159 43.33 1.32 20.87
C LYS A 159 43.66 2.08 22.17
N ALA A 160 42.66 2.43 22.97
CA ALA A 160 42.81 3.03 24.29
C ALA A 160 43.10 1.99 25.40
N GLY A 161 43.30 0.71 25.07
CA GLY A 161 43.61 -0.35 26.02
C GLY A 161 42.39 -0.93 26.74
N ILE A 162 41.17 -0.53 26.38
CA ILE A 162 39.93 -1.06 26.97
C ILE A 162 39.59 -2.36 26.24
N LYS A 163 39.66 -3.49 26.96
CA LYS A 163 39.26 -4.79 26.39
C LYS A 163 37.73 -4.83 26.25
N PRO A 164 37.20 -5.17 25.06
CA PRO A 164 35.76 -5.33 24.90
C PRO A 164 35.28 -6.49 25.79
N GLN A 165 34.26 -6.24 26.61
CA GLN A 165 33.58 -7.31 27.34
C GLN A 165 32.90 -8.22 26.32
N LYS A 166 33.18 -9.53 26.41
CA LYS A 166 32.40 -10.53 25.68
C LYS A 166 30.96 -10.52 26.23
N PRO A 167 29.96 -10.76 25.36
CA PRO A 167 28.58 -10.95 25.80
C PRO A 167 28.46 -12.13 26.77
#